data_AF-A0A1E4SIM0-F1
#
_entry.id   AF-A0A1E4SIM0-F1
#
_cell.length_a   1.000
_cell.length_b   1.000
_cell.length_c   1.000
_cell.angle_alpha   90.00
_cell.angle_beta   90.00
_cell.angle_gamma   90.00
#
_symmetry.space_group_name_H-M   'P 1'
#
loop_
_entity.id
_entity.type
_entity.pdbx_description
1 polymer ?
#
loop_
_entity_poly.entity_id
_entity_poly.type
_entity_poly.pdbx_seq_one_letter_code
_entity_poly.pdbx_strand_id
1 'polypeptide(L)'
;MDPDDSVDLFLNQSFKLHKTNQLLPLLSPHQLEYLKVNLAQHLYDDYCASIRHQELIPRYHSIQDVYNHLKVSQGLQNAQYQIQYVVIRCGTLLPKQILIFINSGQNSASYNTVVLKRITSYNDAYLLSLLENMVGLEVPMVIREYRLQDRHILDITNQLLTGLVARHEQRVPGRTSGVLELAVGDIEITYGISDKAINKNLRDITVTVPSTDLDKFQDGPVVSEIHAFILRTTTLNLENLGIVKFGSALISLTVDGRVRIGGDRLPDNIKRESVWGVMESFMAPISGSETAS
;
A
#
# COMPACT_ATOMS: atom_id res chain seq x y z
N MET A 1 -20.77 6.02 5.82
CA MET A 1 -19.41 6.57 5.79
C MET A 1 -19.51 7.79 4.92
N ASP A 2 -19.23 8.94 5.50
CA ASP A 2 -19.13 10.18 4.75
C ASP A 2 -17.95 10.05 3.77
N PRO A 3 -17.99 10.67 2.59
CA PRO A 3 -16.89 10.63 1.63
C PRO A 3 -15.57 11.23 2.15
N ASP A 4 -15.58 11.93 3.29
CA ASP A 4 -14.38 12.37 4.03
C ASP A 4 -13.69 11.27 4.88
N ASP A 5 -14.33 10.10 5.12
CA ASP A 5 -13.78 8.96 5.90
C ASP A 5 -12.77 8.07 5.13
N SER A 6 -12.42 8.45 3.90
CA SER A 6 -11.58 7.62 3.01
C SER A 6 -10.15 7.44 3.49
N VAL A 7 -9.59 8.44 4.19
CA VAL A 7 -8.22 8.41 4.72
C VAL A 7 -8.04 7.28 5.75
N ASP A 8 -9.07 7.02 6.55
CA ASP A 8 -9.08 5.96 7.56
C ASP A 8 -9.02 4.55 6.96
N LEU A 9 -9.33 4.40 5.66
CA LEU A 9 -9.13 3.13 4.96
C LEU A 9 -7.65 2.80 4.81
N PHE A 10 -6.76 3.79 4.81
CA PHE A 10 -5.32 3.63 4.62
C PHE A 10 -4.55 3.59 5.95
N LEU A 11 -4.93 4.45 6.89
CA LEU A 11 -4.18 4.66 8.11
C LEU A 11 -4.11 3.42 9.01
N ASN A 12 -2.94 3.22 9.60
CA ASN A 12 -2.61 2.15 10.54
C ASN A 12 -2.86 0.74 10.00
N GLN A 13 -2.76 0.58 8.68
CA GLN A 13 -2.96 -0.67 7.99
C GLN A 13 -1.70 -1.08 7.22
N SER A 14 -1.60 -2.39 7.00
CA SER A 14 -0.59 -2.99 6.14
C SER A 14 -1.24 -3.58 4.91
N PHE A 15 -0.64 -3.33 3.76
CA PHE A 15 -1.11 -3.69 2.43
C PHE A 15 -0.04 -4.46 1.69
N LYS A 16 -0.48 -5.31 0.77
CA LYS A 16 0.33 -5.93 -0.27
C LYS A 16 -0.03 -5.25 -1.59
N LEU A 17 0.99 -4.78 -2.30
CA LEU A 17 0.85 -4.15 -3.61
C LEU A 17 0.58 -5.20 -4.69
N HIS A 18 -0.38 -4.87 -5.54
CA HIS A 18 -0.67 -5.58 -6.77
C HIS A 18 -0.80 -4.58 -7.91
N LYS A 19 -0.70 -5.06 -9.15
CA LYS A 19 -1.03 -4.32 -10.36
C LYS A 19 -2.22 -4.98 -11.03
N THR A 20 -3.07 -4.14 -11.62
CA THR A 20 -4.20 -4.61 -12.43
C THR A 20 -4.32 -3.82 -13.72
N ASN A 21 -4.91 -4.46 -14.73
CA ASN A 21 -5.10 -3.90 -16.07
C ASN A 21 -6.21 -2.85 -16.14
N GLN A 22 -7.07 -2.75 -15.13
CA GLN A 22 -8.19 -1.79 -15.10
C GLN A 22 -8.58 -1.39 -13.68
N LEU A 23 -9.19 -0.23 -13.53
CA LEU A 23 -9.83 0.19 -12.29
C LEU A 23 -11.07 -0.70 -12.02
N LEU A 24 -11.42 -0.93 -10.74
CA LEU A 24 -12.55 -1.79 -10.37
C LEU A 24 -13.90 -1.07 -10.60
N PRO A 25 -14.63 -1.32 -11.69
CA PRO A 25 -15.87 -0.60 -11.95
C PRO A 25 -16.82 -0.69 -10.75
N LEU A 26 -17.65 0.34 -10.56
CA LEU A 26 -18.65 0.30 -9.50
C LEU A 26 -19.56 -0.91 -9.74
N LEU A 27 -19.56 -1.84 -8.80
CA LEU A 27 -20.22 -3.12 -8.96
C LEU A 27 -21.73 -2.92 -9.00
N SER A 28 -22.35 -3.43 -10.06
CA SER A 28 -23.81 -3.46 -10.20
C SER A 28 -24.45 -4.34 -9.12
N PRO A 29 -25.77 -4.19 -8.84
CA PRO A 29 -26.47 -5.05 -7.88
C PRO A 29 -26.31 -6.55 -8.16
N HIS A 30 -26.34 -6.95 -9.44
CA HIS A 30 -26.13 -8.34 -9.85
C HIS A 30 -24.70 -8.83 -9.57
N GLN A 31 -23.70 -7.99 -9.82
CA GLN A 31 -22.29 -8.33 -9.53
C GLN A 31 -22.01 -8.42 -8.03
N LEU A 32 -22.59 -7.52 -7.24
CA LEU A 32 -22.55 -7.60 -5.78
C LEU A 32 -23.20 -8.88 -5.27
N GLU A 33 -24.33 -9.28 -5.86
CA GLU A 33 -25.03 -10.50 -5.49
C GLU A 33 -24.21 -11.75 -5.84
N TYR A 34 -23.66 -11.80 -7.05
CA TYR A 34 -22.73 -12.85 -7.47
C TYR A 34 -21.56 -12.98 -6.49
N LEU A 35 -20.90 -11.87 -6.15
CA LEU A 35 -19.80 -11.87 -5.20
C LEU A 35 -20.23 -12.41 -3.84
N LYS A 36 -21.39 -11.96 -3.33
CA LYS A 36 -21.90 -12.36 -2.02
C LYS A 36 -22.25 -13.83 -1.95
N VAL A 37 -22.99 -14.35 -2.94
CA VAL A 37 -23.42 -15.75 -2.97
C VAL A 37 -22.21 -16.69 -3.02
N ASN A 38 -21.28 -16.45 -3.94
CA ASN A 38 -20.11 -17.31 -4.09
C ASN A 38 -19.18 -17.23 -2.87
N LEU A 39 -18.97 -16.04 -2.32
CA LEU A 39 -18.14 -15.88 -1.13
C LEU A 39 -18.80 -16.49 0.12
N ALA A 40 -20.11 -16.34 0.28
CA ALA A 40 -20.85 -16.96 1.40
C ALA A 40 -20.80 -18.49 1.32
N GLN A 41 -20.94 -19.06 0.12
CA GLN A 41 -20.78 -20.49 -0.12
C GLN A 41 -19.39 -20.96 0.30
N HIS A 42 -18.34 -20.33 -0.21
CA HIS A 42 -16.96 -20.71 0.10
C HIS A 42 -16.65 -20.59 1.60
N LEU A 43 -17.05 -19.49 2.25
CA LEU A 43 -16.84 -19.30 3.68
C LEU A 43 -17.60 -20.32 4.53
N TYR A 44 -18.81 -20.71 4.11
CA TYR A 44 -19.57 -21.75 4.78
C TYR A 44 -18.92 -23.13 4.63
N ASP A 45 -18.44 -23.47 3.43
CA ASP A 45 -17.74 -24.73 3.17
C ASP A 45 -16.46 -24.84 4.00
N ASP A 46 -15.64 -23.77 4.04
CA ASP A 46 -14.43 -23.68 4.88
C ASP A 46 -14.77 -23.82 6.38
N TYR A 47 -15.84 -23.15 6.82
CA TYR A 47 -16.33 -23.24 8.19
C TYR A 47 -16.77 -24.67 8.54
N CYS A 48 -17.58 -25.31 7.70
CA CYS A 48 -18.00 -26.70 7.89
C CYS A 48 -16.82 -27.67 7.90
N ALA A 49 -15.79 -27.43 7.08
CA ALA A 49 -14.56 -28.23 7.10
C ALA A 49 -13.81 -28.07 8.43
N SER A 50 -13.77 -26.85 8.99
CA SER A 50 -13.06 -26.57 10.25
C SER A 50 -13.76 -27.12 11.50
N ILE A 51 -15.10 -27.10 11.56
CA ILE A 51 -15.88 -27.53 12.74
C ILE A 51 -15.86 -29.02 12.97
N ARG A 52 -15.63 -29.82 11.93
CA ARG A 52 -15.52 -31.28 12.05
C ARG A 52 -14.53 -31.73 13.13
N HIS A 53 -13.70 -30.81 13.63
CA HIS A 53 -12.70 -31.09 14.65
C HIS A 53 -12.86 -30.34 15.98
N GLN A 54 -13.71 -29.30 16.17
CA GLN A 54 -13.57 -28.41 17.35
C GLN A 54 -14.81 -27.71 17.97
N GLU A 55 -15.96 -27.53 17.31
CA GLU A 55 -17.08 -26.76 17.90
C GLU A 55 -18.30 -27.62 18.30
N LEU A 56 -18.71 -27.53 19.57
CA LEU A 56 -19.89 -28.22 20.13
C LEU A 56 -21.22 -27.57 19.74
N ILE A 57 -21.23 -26.28 19.40
CA ILE A 57 -22.43 -25.53 19.01
C ILE A 57 -22.11 -24.77 17.71
N PRO A 58 -22.73 -25.11 16.58
CA PRO A 58 -22.49 -24.42 15.32
C PRO A 58 -23.07 -22.99 15.38
N ARG A 59 -22.23 -22.00 15.03
CA ARG A 59 -22.61 -20.59 14.87
C ARG A 59 -23.44 -20.33 13.60
N TYR A 60 -23.18 -21.06 12.53
CA TYR A 60 -23.87 -20.98 11.24
C TYR A 60 -24.45 -22.35 10.87
N HIS A 61 -25.69 -22.40 10.38
CA HIS A 61 -26.41 -23.63 10.02
C HIS A 61 -26.63 -23.76 8.51
N SER A 62 -26.46 -22.66 7.77
CA SER A 62 -26.64 -22.61 6.33
C SER A 62 -25.78 -21.53 5.68
N ILE A 63 -25.62 -21.63 4.36
CA ILE A 63 -25.01 -20.58 3.53
C ILE A 63 -25.77 -19.25 3.68
N GLN A 64 -27.10 -19.31 3.86
CA GLN A 64 -27.93 -18.11 4.04
C GLN A 64 -27.56 -17.34 5.31
N ASP A 65 -27.17 -18.04 6.39
CA ASP A 65 -26.72 -17.39 7.62
C ASP A 65 -25.44 -16.59 7.38
N VAL A 66 -24.49 -17.18 6.63
CA VAL A 66 -23.23 -16.51 6.26
C VAL A 66 -23.50 -15.33 5.34
N TYR A 67 -24.36 -15.52 4.33
CA TYR A 67 -24.77 -14.48 3.39
C TYR A 67 -25.36 -13.26 4.12
N ASN A 68 -26.26 -13.47 5.08
CA ASN A 68 -26.89 -12.39 5.84
C ASN A 68 -25.89 -11.58 6.68
N HIS A 69 -24.79 -12.20 7.08
CA HIS A 69 -23.69 -11.54 7.82
C HIS A 69 -22.64 -10.89 6.90
N LEU A 70 -22.63 -11.22 5.62
CA LEU A 70 -21.67 -10.71 4.65
C LEU A 70 -22.03 -9.26 4.26
N LYS A 71 -21.12 -8.34 4.56
CA LYS A 71 -21.24 -6.93 4.22
C LYS A 71 -20.18 -6.55 3.20
N VAL A 72 -20.63 -6.06 2.06
CA VAL A 72 -19.80 -5.49 1.00
C VAL A 72 -20.11 -4.01 0.92
N SER A 73 -19.08 -3.18 1.01
CA SER A 73 -19.17 -1.72 0.85
C SER A 73 -18.20 -1.30 -0.24
N GLN A 74 -18.63 -0.43 -1.13
CA GLN A 74 -17.81 0.10 -2.21
C GLN A 74 -17.95 1.61 -2.28
N GLY A 75 -16.94 2.27 -2.83
CA GLY A 75 -17.00 3.71 -3.06
C GLY A 75 -16.04 4.14 -4.13
N LEU A 76 -16.36 5.32 -4.67
CA LEU A 76 -15.53 6.07 -5.59
C LEU A 76 -15.15 7.37 -4.90
N GLN A 77 -13.87 7.67 -4.87
CA GLN A 77 -13.38 8.98 -4.51
C GLN A 77 -12.68 9.58 -5.72
N ASN A 78 -13.20 10.73 -6.15
CA ASN A 78 -12.65 11.47 -7.27
C ASN A 78 -11.91 12.69 -6.71
N ALA A 79 -10.62 12.52 -6.48
CA ALA A 79 -9.67 13.63 -6.44
C ALA A 79 -8.89 13.59 -7.77
N GLN A 80 -7.79 14.33 -7.87
CA GLN A 80 -6.81 14.21 -8.96
C GLN A 80 -6.43 12.75 -9.33
N TYR A 81 -6.70 11.78 -8.43
CA TYR A 81 -6.59 10.34 -8.63
C TYR A 81 -7.96 9.67 -8.60
N GLN A 82 -8.19 8.75 -9.54
CA GLN A 82 -9.37 7.89 -9.54
C GLN A 82 -9.15 6.77 -8.53
N ILE A 83 -9.78 6.88 -7.35
CA ILE A 83 -9.67 5.89 -6.28
C ILE A 83 -10.99 5.16 -6.14
N GLN A 84 -10.96 3.85 -6.30
CA GLN A 84 -12.10 2.97 -6.07
C GLN A 84 -11.72 1.96 -5.00
N TYR A 85 -12.66 1.64 -4.11
CA TYR A 85 -12.41 0.66 -3.07
C TYR A 85 -13.56 -0.32 -2.90
N VAL A 86 -13.22 -1.51 -2.43
CA VAL A 86 -14.18 -2.50 -1.94
C VAL A 86 -13.74 -3.01 -0.57
N VAL A 87 -14.67 -3.00 0.37
CA VAL A 87 -14.51 -3.47 1.74
C VAL A 87 -15.47 -4.63 1.95
N ILE A 88 -14.93 -5.78 2.36
CA ILE A 88 -15.71 -7.02 2.53
C ILE A 88 -15.46 -7.55 3.94
N ARG A 89 -16.53 -7.90 4.65
CA ARG A 89 -16.43 -8.49 5.99
C ARG A 89 -17.57 -9.47 6.23
N CYS A 90 -17.29 -10.55 6.94
CA CYS A 90 -18.31 -11.51 7.38
C CYS A 90 -18.01 -11.97 8.80
N GLY A 91 -18.62 -11.29 9.79
CA GLY A 91 -18.54 -11.66 11.21
C GLY A 91 -17.13 -12.08 11.64
N THR A 92 -17.04 -13.30 12.18
CA THR A 92 -15.77 -13.94 12.57
C THR A 92 -15.16 -14.82 11.48
N LEU A 93 -15.89 -15.10 10.39
CA LEU A 93 -15.44 -15.99 9.32
C LEU A 93 -14.45 -15.32 8.36
N LEU A 94 -14.62 -14.02 8.13
CA LEU A 94 -13.77 -13.25 7.25
C LEU A 94 -13.35 -11.95 7.93
N PRO A 95 -12.05 -11.77 8.27
CA PRO A 95 -11.56 -10.48 8.73
C PRO A 95 -11.83 -9.40 7.68
N LYS A 96 -11.99 -8.14 8.10
CA LYS A 96 -12.28 -7.02 7.20
C LYS A 96 -11.22 -6.93 6.09
N GLN A 97 -11.59 -7.35 4.89
CA GLN A 97 -10.84 -7.22 3.66
C GLN A 97 -11.02 -5.81 3.11
N ILE A 98 -9.93 -5.22 2.64
CA ILE A 98 -9.94 -3.90 1.99
C ILE A 98 -9.08 -4.03 0.73
N LEU A 99 -9.67 -3.72 -0.42
CA LEU A 99 -8.97 -3.57 -1.69
C LEU A 99 -9.20 -2.16 -2.19
N ILE A 100 -8.11 -1.45 -2.46
CA ILE A 100 -8.14 -0.06 -2.95
C ILE A 100 -7.41 -0.03 -4.28
N PHE A 101 -8.12 0.40 -5.32
CA PHE A 101 -7.68 0.53 -6.70
C PHE A 101 -7.40 2.01 -6.96
N ILE A 102 -6.19 2.30 -7.42
CA ILE A 102 -5.71 3.67 -7.64
C ILE A 102 -5.19 3.77 -9.06
N ASN A 103 -5.72 4.72 -9.82
CA ASN A 103 -5.27 5.03 -11.17
C ASN A 103 -5.04 6.55 -11.31
N SER A 104 -3.92 6.91 -11.94
CA SER A 104 -3.54 8.31 -12.19
C SER A 104 -4.23 8.94 -13.40
N GLY A 105 -4.97 8.16 -14.21
CA GLY A 105 -5.74 8.67 -15.35
C GLY A 105 -4.91 9.24 -16.51
N GLN A 106 -3.59 9.39 -16.34
CA GLN A 106 -2.71 10.06 -17.32
C GLN A 106 -2.02 9.10 -18.30
N ASN A 107 -2.10 7.79 -18.11
CA ASN A 107 -1.54 6.83 -19.05
C ASN A 107 -2.52 5.68 -19.33
N SER A 108 -2.95 5.58 -20.58
CA SER A 108 -3.82 4.52 -21.10
C SER A 108 -3.07 3.22 -21.43
N ALA A 109 -1.80 3.09 -21.01
CA ALA A 109 -1.06 1.84 -21.17
C ALA A 109 -1.59 0.76 -20.20
N SER A 110 -1.61 -0.48 -20.66
CA SER A 110 -2.08 -1.64 -19.89
C SER A 110 -1.27 -1.82 -18.59
N TYR A 111 -1.95 -2.01 -17.46
CA TYR A 111 -1.39 -2.22 -16.10
C TYR A 111 -0.95 -0.97 -15.30
N ASN A 112 -1.69 0.15 -15.45
CA ASN A 112 -1.41 1.37 -14.68
C ASN A 112 -2.20 1.51 -13.36
N THR A 113 -3.06 0.55 -13.02
CA THR A 113 -3.77 0.60 -11.75
C THR A 113 -3.00 -0.16 -10.68
N VAL A 114 -2.65 0.54 -9.59
CA VAL A 114 -2.08 -0.08 -8.39
C VAL A 114 -3.21 -0.48 -7.47
N VAL A 115 -3.11 -1.68 -6.90
CA VAL A 115 -4.07 -2.21 -5.94
C VAL A 115 -3.38 -2.41 -4.60
N LEU A 116 -3.89 -1.72 -3.58
CA LEU A 116 -3.54 -1.94 -2.19
C LEU A 116 -4.52 -2.94 -1.60
N LYS A 117 -4.05 -4.15 -1.33
CA LYS A 117 -4.83 -5.19 -0.69
C LYS A 117 -4.39 -5.34 0.75
N ARG A 118 -5.28 -5.14 1.71
CA ARG A 118 -4.96 -5.26 3.14
C ARG A 118 -4.44 -6.66 3.46
N ILE A 119 -3.33 -6.72 4.19
CA ILE A 119 -2.77 -7.98 4.69
C ILE A 119 -3.62 -8.43 5.88
N THR A 120 -4.18 -9.63 5.77
CA THR A 120 -4.94 -10.30 6.84
C THR A 120 -4.44 -11.73 7.01
N SER A 121 -4.97 -12.45 8.00
CA SER A 121 -4.67 -13.87 8.20
C SER A 121 -5.43 -14.80 7.24
N TYR A 122 -6.35 -14.27 6.43
CA TYR A 122 -7.16 -15.06 5.50
C TYR A 122 -6.40 -15.30 4.19
N ASN A 123 -6.61 -16.46 3.57
CA ASN A 123 -6.04 -16.76 2.25
C ASN A 123 -6.93 -16.14 1.17
N ASP A 124 -6.54 -14.95 0.70
CA ASP A 124 -7.43 -14.18 -0.19
C ASP A 124 -7.34 -14.58 -1.68
N ALA A 125 -6.67 -15.69 -2.02
CA ALA A 125 -6.58 -16.15 -3.41
C ALA A 125 -7.96 -16.37 -4.05
N TYR A 126 -8.90 -16.91 -3.27
CA TYR A 126 -10.28 -17.12 -3.73
C TYR A 126 -11.01 -15.79 -3.98
N LEU A 127 -10.85 -14.81 -3.08
CA LEU A 127 -11.47 -13.50 -3.24
C LEU A 127 -10.95 -12.78 -4.49
N LEU A 128 -9.64 -12.79 -4.72
CA LEU A 128 -9.06 -12.21 -5.93
C LEU A 128 -9.58 -12.92 -7.19
N SER A 129 -9.63 -14.26 -7.17
CA SER A 129 -10.21 -15.05 -8.27
C SER A 129 -11.68 -14.69 -8.52
N LEU A 130 -12.49 -14.45 -7.49
CA LEU A 130 -13.88 -14.01 -7.67
C LEU A 130 -13.99 -12.64 -8.34
N LEU A 131 -13.08 -11.72 -8.02
CA LEU A 131 -13.04 -10.40 -8.66
C LEU A 131 -12.58 -10.51 -10.12
N GLU A 132 -11.59 -11.35 -10.41
CA GLU A 132 -11.08 -11.59 -11.77
C GLU A 132 -12.13 -12.25 -12.69
N ASN A 133 -12.94 -13.16 -12.14
CA ASN A 133 -13.98 -13.90 -12.88
C ASN A 133 -15.36 -13.24 -12.82
N MET A 134 -15.43 -11.96 -12.46
CA MET A 134 -16.70 -11.27 -12.29
C MET A 134 -17.43 -11.12 -13.63
N VAL A 135 -18.68 -11.58 -13.66
CA VAL A 135 -19.52 -11.53 -14.86
C VAL A 135 -19.89 -10.07 -15.19
N GLY A 136 -19.85 -9.73 -16.48
CA GLY A 136 -20.27 -8.42 -16.98
C GLY A 136 -19.19 -7.34 -16.90
N LEU A 137 -17.93 -7.70 -16.67
CA LEU A 137 -16.81 -6.81 -16.95
C LEU A 137 -16.58 -6.72 -18.46
N GLU A 138 -16.40 -5.50 -18.98
CA GLU A 138 -16.09 -5.28 -20.41
C GLU A 138 -14.75 -5.91 -20.81
N VAL A 139 -13.78 -5.85 -19.89
CA VAL A 139 -12.46 -6.47 -20.03
C VAL A 139 -12.24 -7.40 -18.82
N PRO A 140 -11.69 -8.62 -19.00
CA PRO A 140 -11.33 -9.46 -17.87
C PRO A 140 -10.31 -8.77 -16.97
N MET A 141 -10.54 -8.77 -15.65
CA MET A 141 -9.61 -8.20 -14.69
C MET A 141 -8.48 -9.18 -14.40
N VAL A 142 -7.25 -8.70 -14.34
CA VAL A 142 -6.07 -9.49 -13.98
C VAL A 142 -5.32 -8.78 -12.87
N ILE A 143 -5.30 -9.35 -11.67
CA ILE A 143 -4.65 -8.80 -10.48
C ILE A 143 -3.40 -9.63 -10.18
N ARG A 144 -2.23 -9.02 -10.30
CA ARG A 144 -0.94 -9.68 -10.06
C ARG A 144 -0.18 -9.02 -8.93
N GLU A 145 0.49 -9.83 -8.10
CA GLU A 145 1.39 -9.29 -7.08
C GLU A 145 2.45 -8.38 -7.72
N TYR A 146 2.69 -7.23 -7.10
CA TYR A 146 3.66 -6.26 -7.57
C TYR A 146 4.85 -6.21 -6.61
N ARG A 147 6.03 -6.57 -7.12
CA ARG A 147 7.30 -6.39 -6.43
C ARG A 147 7.91 -5.05 -6.80
N LEU A 148 8.39 -4.32 -5.79
CA LEU A 148 9.11 -3.09 -6.01
C LEU A 148 10.53 -3.45 -6.49
N GLN A 149 11.02 -2.77 -7.52
CA GLN A 149 12.42 -2.91 -7.94
C GLN A 149 13.31 -2.00 -7.08
N ASP A 150 14.62 -2.23 -7.10
CA ASP A 150 15.60 -1.57 -6.24
C ASP A 150 15.51 -0.03 -6.24
N ARG A 151 15.26 0.57 -7.41
CA ARG A 151 15.09 2.03 -7.55
C ARG A 151 13.71 2.53 -7.18
N HIS A 152 12.70 1.67 -7.17
CA HIS A 152 11.32 2.09 -6.89
C HIS A 152 11.18 2.59 -5.45
N ILE A 153 11.78 1.90 -4.47
CA ILE A 153 11.70 2.33 -3.07
C ILE A 153 12.40 3.69 -2.89
N LEU A 154 13.55 3.89 -3.55
CA LEU A 154 14.26 5.17 -3.55
C LEU A 154 13.38 6.29 -4.11
N ASP A 155 12.82 6.09 -5.31
CA ASP A 155 12.00 7.08 -6.00
C ASP A 155 10.73 7.41 -5.21
N ILE A 156 10.00 6.39 -4.74
CA ILE A 156 8.79 6.55 -3.92
C ILE A 156 9.11 7.34 -2.64
N THR A 157 10.23 7.02 -1.99
CA THR A 157 10.64 7.67 -0.74
C THR A 157 11.03 9.12 -0.97
N ASN A 158 11.89 9.40 -1.95
CA ASN A 158 12.31 10.76 -2.26
C ASN A 158 11.12 11.63 -2.67
N GLN A 159 10.24 11.12 -3.52
CA GLN A 159 9.03 11.85 -3.92
C GLN A 159 8.09 12.12 -2.75
N LEU A 160 7.90 11.15 -1.85
CA LEU A 160 7.11 11.33 -0.65
C LEU A 160 7.69 12.44 0.22
N LEU A 161 8.98 12.37 0.55
CA LEU A 161 9.61 13.29 1.49
C LEU A 161 9.67 14.71 0.91
N THR A 162 10.10 14.86 -0.34
CA THR A 162 10.11 16.16 -1.04
C THR A 162 8.70 16.71 -1.21
N GLY A 163 7.72 15.85 -1.54
CA GLY A 163 6.32 16.25 -1.69
C GLY A 163 5.69 16.74 -0.39
N LEU A 164 6.03 16.13 0.76
CA LEU A 164 5.58 16.59 2.08
C LEU A 164 6.12 17.98 2.42
N VAL A 165 7.42 18.20 2.22
CA VAL A 165 8.06 19.51 2.47
C VAL A 165 7.44 20.58 1.57
N ALA A 166 7.29 20.29 0.27
CA ALA A 166 6.74 21.23 -0.69
C ALA A 166 5.30 21.65 -0.38
N ARG A 167 4.44 20.70 0.01
CA ARG A 167 3.04 21.01 0.38
C ARG A 167 2.95 21.83 1.66
N HIS A 168 3.82 21.55 2.62
CA HIS A 168 3.85 22.34 3.84
C HIS A 168 4.29 23.78 3.58
N GLU A 169 5.33 23.99 2.78
CA GLU A 169 5.80 25.32 2.40
C GLU A 169 4.72 26.14 1.66
N GLN A 170 3.94 25.49 0.79
CA GLN A 170 2.81 26.15 0.12
C GLN A 170 1.74 26.65 1.11
N ARG A 171 1.57 25.95 2.24
CA ARG A 171 0.54 26.26 3.24
C ARG A 171 1.03 27.24 4.30
N VAL A 172 2.29 27.13 4.72
CA VAL A 172 2.94 27.99 5.69
C VAL A 172 4.30 28.44 5.14
N PRO A 173 4.30 29.47 4.27
CA PRO A 173 5.53 29.94 3.63
C PRO A 173 6.59 30.35 4.65
N GLY A 174 7.83 29.91 4.44
CA GLY A 174 8.97 30.21 5.30
C GLY A 174 9.04 29.40 6.59
N ARG A 175 8.27 28.32 6.73
CA ARG A 175 8.31 27.40 7.90
C ARG A 175 8.29 25.92 7.48
N THR A 176 9.33 25.45 6.79
CA THR A 176 9.51 24.01 6.47
C THR A 176 10.19 23.20 7.56
N SER A 177 10.79 23.85 8.56
CA SER A 177 11.49 23.15 9.64
C SER A 177 10.52 22.34 10.50
N GLY A 178 10.91 21.11 10.82
CA GLY A 178 10.17 20.19 11.68
C GLY A 178 9.04 19.41 10.99
N VAL A 179 8.76 19.63 9.71
CA VAL A 179 7.70 18.90 8.98
C VAL A 179 8.04 17.42 8.85
N LEU A 180 9.28 17.13 8.46
CA LEU A 180 9.76 15.75 8.34
C LEU A 180 9.86 15.08 9.71
N GLU A 181 10.32 15.82 10.72
CA GLU A 181 10.34 15.34 12.11
C GLU A 181 8.93 14.93 12.57
N LEU A 182 7.93 15.80 12.35
CA LEU A 182 6.54 15.61 12.76
C LEU A 182 5.83 14.51 11.97
N ALA A 183 6.00 14.50 10.65
CA ALA A 183 5.24 13.63 9.76
C ALA A 183 5.90 12.25 9.61
N VAL A 184 7.22 12.19 9.47
CA VAL A 184 7.94 10.97 9.07
C VAL A 184 8.51 10.25 10.29
N GLY A 185 8.97 11.00 11.29
CA GLY A 185 9.71 10.45 12.44
C GLY A 185 11.07 9.89 12.01
N ASP A 186 11.65 9.00 12.82
CA ASP A 186 12.93 8.37 12.49
C ASP A 186 12.85 7.59 11.17
N ILE A 187 13.91 7.66 10.37
CA ILE A 187 14.02 6.95 9.11
C ILE A 187 14.97 5.76 9.28
N GLU A 188 14.55 4.59 8.81
CA GLU A 188 15.35 3.37 8.70
C GLU A 188 15.43 2.95 7.23
N ILE A 189 16.64 2.89 6.68
CA ILE A 189 16.90 2.44 5.30
C ILE A 189 17.77 1.18 5.37
N THR A 190 17.25 0.07 4.85
CA THR A 190 17.99 -1.19 4.76
C THR A 190 18.37 -1.49 3.32
N TYR A 191 19.66 -1.70 3.11
CA TYR A 191 20.27 -2.01 1.82
C TYR A 191 20.65 -3.49 1.75
N GLY A 192 20.26 -4.16 0.66
CA GLY A 192 20.62 -5.56 0.41
C GLY A 192 22.00 -5.68 -0.25
N ILE A 193 22.80 -6.67 0.17
CA ILE A 193 24.21 -6.83 -0.26
C ILE A 193 24.47 -8.26 -0.77
N SER A 194 23.45 -9.13 -0.78
CA SER A 194 23.56 -10.57 -1.03
C SER A 194 24.30 -10.96 -2.30
N ASP A 195 24.25 -10.12 -3.35
CA ASP A 195 24.86 -10.40 -4.65
C ASP A 195 26.26 -9.79 -4.81
N LYS A 196 26.67 -8.93 -3.86
CA LYS A 196 27.92 -8.16 -3.91
C LYS A 196 28.94 -8.59 -2.84
N ALA A 197 28.53 -9.32 -1.80
CA ALA A 197 29.44 -9.79 -0.76
C ALA A 197 30.15 -11.10 -1.15
N ILE A 198 31.48 -11.05 -1.29
CA ILE A 198 32.32 -12.25 -1.35
C ILE A 198 32.09 -13.05 -0.04
N ASN A 199 31.71 -14.33 -0.20
CA ASN A 199 31.37 -15.27 0.89
C ASN A 199 30.07 -15.01 1.68
N LYS A 200 29.20 -14.08 1.25
CA LYS A 200 27.92 -13.77 1.94
C LYS A 200 28.06 -13.41 3.44
N ASN A 201 29.23 -12.90 3.84
CA ASN A 201 29.52 -12.55 5.24
C ASN A 201 28.72 -11.33 5.73
N LEU A 202 28.34 -10.45 4.80
CA LEU A 202 27.49 -9.29 5.06
C LEU A 202 26.19 -9.46 4.25
N ARG A 203 25.05 -9.45 4.95
CA ARG A 203 23.73 -9.62 4.32
C ARG A 203 23.12 -8.27 3.96
N ASP A 204 23.05 -7.39 4.95
CA ASP A 204 22.36 -6.11 4.85
C ASP A 204 23.15 -5.01 5.58
N ILE A 205 22.98 -3.76 5.16
CA ILE A 205 23.37 -2.56 5.90
C ILE A 205 22.11 -1.81 6.26
N THR A 206 21.95 -1.43 7.52
CA THR A 206 20.85 -0.56 7.97
C THR A 206 21.41 0.79 8.39
N VAL A 207 20.85 1.86 7.81
CA VAL A 207 21.10 3.25 8.17
C VAL A 207 19.88 3.78 8.89
N THR A 208 20.08 4.30 10.09
CA THR A 208 19.02 4.97 10.86
C THR A 208 19.35 6.45 10.97
N VAL A 209 18.40 7.31 10.61
CA VAL A 209 18.51 8.77 10.72
C VAL A 209 17.47 9.24 11.73
N PRO A 210 17.89 9.80 12.88
CA PRO A 210 16.97 10.36 13.86
C PRO A 210 16.12 11.48 13.25
N SER A 211 14.86 11.58 13.68
CA SER A 211 13.92 12.59 13.18
C SER A 211 14.45 14.03 13.34
N THR A 212 15.18 14.29 14.43
CA THR A 212 15.79 15.58 14.76
C THR A 212 16.89 16.02 13.79
N ASP A 213 17.43 15.09 13.00
CA ASP A 213 18.47 15.38 12.00
C ASP A 213 17.92 15.53 10.58
N LEU A 214 16.63 15.22 10.34
CA LEU A 214 16.03 15.23 9.00
C LEU A 214 16.00 16.61 8.35
N ASP A 215 15.91 17.67 9.15
CA ASP A 215 15.92 19.04 8.66
C ASP A 215 17.25 19.44 7.99
N LYS A 216 18.31 18.68 8.22
CA LYS A 216 19.62 18.88 7.58
C LYS A 216 19.69 18.35 6.14
N PHE A 217 18.64 17.68 5.68
CA PHE A 217 18.58 16.99 4.38
C PHE A 217 17.44 17.52 3.48
N GLN A 218 17.11 18.81 3.57
CA GLN A 218 15.95 19.41 2.88
C GLN A 218 16.29 20.12 1.55
N ASP A 219 17.56 20.14 1.13
CA ASP A 219 18.02 20.90 -0.05
C ASP A 219 17.78 20.16 -1.39
N GLY A 220 17.20 18.95 -1.34
CA GLY A 220 17.05 18.03 -2.44
C GLY A 220 16.39 16.70 -2.03
N PRO A 221 16.60 15.61 -2.80
CA PRO A 221 16.05 14.31 -2.46
C PRO A 221 16.72 13.73 -1.20
N VAL A 222 15.94 13.65 -0.11
CA VAL A 222 16.44 13.32 1.25
C VAL A 222 17.34 12.08 1.29
N VAL A 223 16.96 10.98 0.63
CA VAL A 223 17.75 9.74 0.66
C VAL A 223 19.08 9.93 -0.09
N SER A 224 19.06 10.67 -1.19
CA SER A 224 20.27 10.99 -1.96
C SER A 224 21.22 11.90 -1.16
N GLU A 225 20.69 12.82 -0.37
CA GLU A 225 21.51 13.64 0.54
C GLU A 225 22.10 12.83 1.69
N ILE A 226 21.34 11.88 2.25
CA ILE A 226 21.85 10.92 3.24
C ILE A 226 23.01 10.10 2.64
N HIS A 227 22.87 9.62 1.39
CA HIS A 227 23.96 8.94 0.68
C HIS A 227 25.20 9.82 0.54
N ALA A 228 25.04 11.07 0.10
CA ALA A 228 26.13 12.02 -0.06
C ALA A 228 26.84 12.33 1.27
N PHE A 229 26.07 12.49 2.36
CA PHE A 229 26.59 12.70 3.71
C PHE A 229 27.42 11.51 4.19
N ILE A 230 26.91 10.29 4.03
CA ILE A 230 27.61 9.05 4.43
C ILE A 230 28.90 8.88 3.63
N LEU A 231 28.86 9.12 2.32
CA LEU A 231 30.04 9.03 1.46
C LEU A 231 31.13 10.02 1.92
N ARG A 232 30.75 11.26 2.19
CA ARG A 232 31.67 12.32 2.64
C ARG A 232 32.28 12.03 4.01
N THR A 233 31.54 11.37 4.91
CA THR A 233 31.96 11.16 6.30
C THR A 233 32.64 9.82 6.57
N THR A 234 32.32 8.78 5.78
CA THR A 234 32.76 7.40 6.07
C THR A 234 33.44 6.69 4.90
N THR A 235 33.48 7.28 3.70
CA THR A 235 33.89 6.67 2.42
C THR A 235 32.97 5.56 1.89
N LEU A 236 31.90 5.21 2.62
CA LEU A 236 30.93 4.21 2.19
C LEU A 236 30.03 4.77 1.09
N ASN A 237 30.05 4.14 -0.09
CA ASN A 237 29.13 4.47 -1.18
C ASN A 237 27.91 3.54 -1.17
N LEU A 238 26.75 4.08 -0.77
CA LEU A 238 25.48 3.36 -0.72
C LEU A 238 24.61 3.55 -1.97
N GLU A 239 24.95 4.47 -2.86
CA GLU A 239 24.15 4.83 -4.04
C GLU A 239 23.94 3.64 -4.99
N ASN A 240 24.93 2.75 -5.04
CA ASN A 240 24.90 1.54 -5.86
C ASN A 240 24.22 0.35 -5.17
N LEU A 241 23.74 0.47 -3.93
CA LEU A 241 23.08 -0.62 -3.22
C LEU A 241 21.56 -0.49 -3.35
N GLY A 242 20.91 -1.62 -3.66
CA GLY A 242 19.45 -1.67 -3.72
C GLY A 242 18.85 -1.53 -2.31
N ILE A 243 17.86 -0.66 -2.17
CA ILE A 243 17.08 -0.55 -0.93
C ILE A 243 16.09 -1.70 -0.91
N VAL A 244 16.18 -2.57 0.12
CA VAL A 244 15.28 -3.71 0.29
C VAL A 244 14.11 -3.38 1.23
N LYS A 245 14.31 -2.41 2.13
CA LYS A 245 13.30 -1.94 3.07
C LYS A 245 13.54 -0.46 3.40
N PHE A 246 12.44 0.28 3.44
CA PHE A 246 12.37 1.62 4.03
C PHE A 246 11.37 1.59 5.18
N GLY A 247 11.66 2.29 6.27
CA GLY A 247 10.80 2.38 7.43
C GLY A 247 10.79 3.78 8.02
N SER A 248 9.61 4.26 8.38
CA SER A 248 9.38 5.45 9.17
C SER A 248 8.07 5.32 9.95
N ALA A 249 7.73 6.31 10.76
CA ALA A 249 6.45 6.34 11.47
C ALA A 249 5.26 6.48 10.49
N LEU A 250 5.45 7.17 9.36
CA LEU A 250 4.42 7.36 8.33
C LEU A 250 4.31 6.18 7.37
N ILE A 251 5.43 5.63 6.92
CA ILE A 251 5.42 4.60 5.89
C ILE A 251 6.49 3.55 6.14
N SER A 252 6.15 2.29 5.92
CA SER A 252 7.15 1.24 5.74
C SER A 252 6.92 0.55 4.41
N LEU A 253 7.99 0.36 3.65
CA LEU A 253 8.03 -0.24 2.33
C LEU A 253 9.05 -1.37 2.32
N THR A 254 8.76 -2.39 1.54
CA THR A 254 9.66 -3.55 1.36
C THR A 254 9.64 -3.97 -0.10
N VAL A 255 10.74 -4.56 -0.57
CA VAL A 255 10.91 -4.99 -1.98
C VAL A 255 9.85 -6.00 -2.42
N ASP A 256 9.31 -6.82 -1.50
CA ASP A 256 8.22 -7.74 -1.80
C ASP A 256 6.87 -7.04 -1.98
N GLY A 257 6.81 -5.72 -1.89
CA GLY A 257 5.60 -4.93 -2.09
C GLY A 257 4.69 -4.88 -0.86
N ARG A 258 5.18 -5.18 0.35
CA ARG A 258 4.43 -4.87 1.56
C ARG A 258 4.63 -3.41 1.92
N VAL A 259 3.51 -2.76 2.24
CA VAL A 259 3.41 -1.36 2.59
C VAL A 259 2.68 -1.25 3.92
N ARG A 260 3.17 -0.47 4.87
CA ARG A 260 2.40 -0.03 6.03
C ARG A 260 2.27 1.47 5.96
N ILE A 261 1.07 1.99 6.17
CA ILE A 261 0.82 3.42 6.28
C ILE A 261 0.44 3.69 7.74
N GLY A 262 1.26 4.45 8.44
CA GLY A 262 1.03 4.87 9.82
C GLY A 262 0.24 6.17 9.88
N GLY A 263 -0.51 6.35 10.97
CA GLY A 263 -1.29 7.55 11.24
C GLY A 263 -1.44 7.90 12.72
N ASP A 264 -1.12 6.97 13.62
CA ASP A 264 -1.35 7.12 15.07
C ASP A 264 -0.64 8.33 15.70
N ARG A 265 0.49 8.75 15.12
CA ARG A 265 1.31 9.86 15.63
C ARG A 265 1.18 11.15 14.82
N LEU A 266 0.42 11.12 13.73
CA LEU A 266 0.22 12.29 12.87
C LEU A 266 -0.87 13.19 13.45
N PRO A 267 -0.64 14.50 13.56
CA PRO A 267 -1.70 15.48 13.79
C PRO A 267 -2.78 15.43 12.69
N ASP A 268 -4.05 15.61 13.06
CA ASP A 268 -5.19 15.50 12.13
C ASP A 268 -5.09 16.44 10.92
N ASN A 269 -4.49 17.61 11.11
CA ASN A 269 -4.29 18.60 10.06
C ASN A 269 -3.30 18.17 8.97
N ILE A 270 -2.43 17.18 9.23
CA ILE A 270 -1.46 16.66 8.25
C ILE A 270 -1.75 15.23 7.78
N LYS A 271 -2.57 14.44 8.50
CA LYS A 271 -2.91 13.05 8.15
C LYS A 271 -3.31 12.88 6.69
N ARG A 272 -4.24 13.73 6.22
CA ARG A 272 -4.76 13.70 4.85
C ARG A 272 -3.64 13.95 3.84
N GLU A 273 -2.81 14.96 4.08
CA GLU A 273 -1.69 15.30 3.21
C GLU A 273 -0.66 14.17 3.17
N SER A 274 -0.36 13.55 4.32
CA SER A 274 0.58 12.45 4.40
C SER A 274 0.09 11.22 3.64
N VAL A 275 -1.16 10.81 3.83
CA VAL A 275 -1.74 9.67 3.08
C VAL A 275 -1.71 9.95 1.59
N TRP A 276 -2.14 11.13 1.16
CA TRP A 276 -2.10 11.46 -0.27
C TRP A 276 -0.68 11.58 -0.81
N GLY A 277 0.29 12.07 -0.02
CA GLY A 277 1.71 12.02 -0.38
C GLY A 277 2.19 10.62 -0.69
N VAL A 278 1.78 9.65 0.14
CA VAL A 278 2.12 8.24 -0.05
C VAL A 278 1.42 7.67 -1.29
N MET A 279 0.17 8.04 -1.57
CA MET A 279 -0.52 7.55 -2.76
C MET A 279 0.09 8.10 -4.05
N GLU A 280 0.44 9.39 -4.06
CA GLU A 280 1.07 10.02 -5.22
C GLU A 280 2.43 9.42 -5.54
N SER A 281 3.24 9.12 -4.52
CA SER A 281 4.56 8.53 -4.75
C SER A 281 4.49 7.13 -5.35
N PHE A 282 3.43 6.36 -5.11
CA PHE A 282 3.21 5.10 -5.82
C PHE A 282 2.79 5.27 -7.29
N MET A 283 2.24 6.43 -7.66
CA MET A 283 1.72 6.71 -9.00
C MET A 283 2.71 7.45 -9.89
N ALA A 284 3.71 8.10 -9.32
CA ALA A 284 4.65 8.90 -10.08
C ALA A 284 5.45 8.05 -11.08
N PRO A 285 5.84 8.64 -12.23
CA PRO A 285 6.76 7.98 -13.15
C PRO A 285 8.04 7.61 -12.41
N ILE A 286 8.41 6.35 -12.49
CA ILE A 286 9.66 5.86 -11.90
C ILE A 286 10.78 6.27 -12.85
N SER A 287 11.76 7.00 -12.34
CA SER A 287 12.90 7.47 -13.13
C SER A 287 13.70 6.27 -13.64
N GLY A 288 13.65 6.04 -14.95
CA GLY A 288 14.36 4.95 -15.61
C GLY A 288 13.48 3.85 -16.21
N SER A 289 12.15 4.00 -16.24
CA SER A 289 11.31 3.20 -17.13
C SER A 289 11.38 3.72 -18.58
N GLU A 290 12.58 3.77 -19.16
CA GLU A 290 12.72 3.83 -20.61
C GLU A 290 12.52 2.42 -21.17
N THR A 291 11.41 2.26 -21.89
CA THR A 291 11.20 1.31 -23.00
C THR A 291 11.61 -0.14 -22.75
N ALA A 292 10.67 -0.97 -22.29
CA ALA A 292 10.66 -2.37 -22.71
C ALA A 292 9.81 -2.46 -23.99
N SER A 293 10.52 -2.80 -25.07
CA SER A 293 10.00 -3.09 -26.41
C SER A 293 9.12 -4.34 -26.42
#